data_AF-A0AAU4VHC2-F1
#
_entry.id   AF-A0AAU4VHC2-F1
#
_cell.length_a   1.000
_cell.length_b   1.000
_cell.length_c   1.000
_cell.angle_alpha   90.00
_cell.angle_beta   90.00
_cell.angle_gamma   90.00
#
_symmetry.space_group_name_H-M   'P 1'
#
loop_
_entity.id
_entity.type
_entity.pdbx_description
1 polymer ?
#
loop_
_entity_poly.entity_id
_entity_poly.type
_entity_poly.pdbx_seq_one_letter_code
_entity_poly.pdbx_strand_id
1 'polypeptide(L)'
;MALLEALITTATGAASATVGVLVGGIVTRRGQDHQWSRDQQLVAYQELLSHYAKFTMVIKRAHADRRGWDYDWAEWSAVLTRVSLIAPAEVAGEVDSFGQSVDRFLDRVARDVDPVRTPLGEEEFREASAEVAQAQICLVNAMRRSLGGRRKALAFWIGGSHAGPEIRGSL
;
A
#
# COMPACT_ATOMS: atom_id res chain seq x y z
N MET A 1 18.06 -27.29 31.40
CA MET A 1 17.43 -27.66 30.11
C MET A 1 15.94 -27.86 30.27
N ALA A 2 15.19 -26.81 30.62
CA ALA A 2 13.73 -26.84 30.69
C ALA A 2 13.10 -25.51 30.20
N LEU A 3 13.90 -24.45 30.11
CA LEU A 3 13.46 -23.14 29.62
C LEU A 3 13.40 -23.06 28.08
N LEU A 4 14.16 -23.90 27.36
CA LEU A 4 14.15 -23.94 25.89
C LEU A 4 12.94 -24.70 25.33
N GLU A 5 12.43 -25.72 26.04
CA GLU A 5 11.24 -26.45 25.59
C GLU A 5 9.95 -25.65 25.79
N ALA A 6 9.86 -24.81 26.83
CA ALA A 6 8.68 -23.96 27.06
C ALA A 6 8.52 -22.82 26.03
N LEU A 7 9.64 -22.36 25.43
CA LEU A 7 9.61 -21.34 24.38
C LEU A 7 9.26 -21.91 23.00
N ILE A 8 9.40 -23.22 22.79
CA ILE A 8 9.03 -23.86 21.52
C ILE A 8 7.54 -24.25 21.50
N THR A 9 6.89 -24.43 22.65
CA THR A 9 5.46 -24.84 22.69
C THR A 9 4.47 -23.67 22.77
N THR A 10 4.93 -22.43 22.96
CA THR A 10 4.04 -21.25 23.01
C THR A 10 4.09 -20.38 21.74
N ALA A 11 4.91 -20.76 20.76
CA ALA A 11 5.03 -20.09 19.46
C ALA A 11 4.19 -20.76 18.35
N THR A 12 3.48 -21.86 18.64
CA THR A 12 2.72 -22.65 17.64
C THR A 12 1.20 -22.38 17.65
N GLY A 13 0.70 -21.54 18.57
CA GLY A 13 -0.74 -21.34 18.78
C GLY A 13 -1.36 -20.08 18.19
N ALA A 14 -0.58 -19.11 17.70
CA ALA A 14 -1.10 -17.80 17.25
C ALA A 14 -0.73 -17.41 15.81
N ALA A 15 -0.09 -18.31 15.05
CA ALA A 15 0.16 -18.13 13.62
C ALA A 15 -0.80 -18.94 12.72
N SER A 16 -1.75 -19.66 13.32
CA SER A 16 -2.70 -20.56 12.66
C SER A 16 -4.14 -20.02 12.65
N ALA A 17 -4.32 -18.69 12.72
CA ALA A 17 -5.62 -18.04 12.60
C ALA A 17 -5.79 -17.13 11.36
N THR A 18 -4.73 -16.76 10.65
CA THR A 18 -4.83 -15.85 9.48
C THR A 18 -4.54 -16.52 8.13
N VAL A 19 -4.14 -17.79 8.11
CA VAL A 19 -3.95 -18.58 6.87
C VAL A 19 -5.16 -19.49 6.58
N GLY A 20 -6.02 -19.74 7.58
CA GLY A 20 -7.13 -20.71 7.48
C GLY A 20 -8.33 -20.31 6.61
N VAL A 21 -8.39 -19.07 6.10
CA VAL A 21 -9.49 -18.62 5.22
C VAL A 21 -9.10 -18.62 3.74
N LEU A 22 -7.83 -18.82 3.40
CA LEU A 22 -7.36 -18.65 2.01
C LEU A 22 -7.56 -19.86 1.08
N VAL A 23 -8.08 -21.00 1.55
CA VAL A 23 -8.36 -22.18 0.67
C VAL A 23 -9.70 -22.86 1.00
N GLY A 24 -10.71 -22.08 1.36
CA GLY A 24 -12.05 -22.59 1.68
C GLY A 24 -13.10 -22.19 0.65
N GLY A 25 -12.90 -22.46 -0.63
CA GLY A 25 -13.83 -21.99 -1.66
C GLY A 25 -13.66 -22.62 -3.04
N ILE A 26 -13.12 -23.83 -3.12
CA ILE A 26 -13.25 -24.63 -4.34
C ILE A 26 -14.54 -25.43 -4.17
N VAL A 27 -15.47 -25.28 -5.13
CA VAL A 27 -16.80 -25.91 -5.23
C VAL A 27 -17.98 -25.09 -4.68
N THR A 28 -18.31 -23.93 -5.29
CA THR A 28 -19.72 -23.66 -5.69
C THR A 28 -19.84 -22.60 -6.80
N ARG A 29 -20.32 -23.02 -7.99
CA ARG A 29 -21.01 -22.23 -9.03
C ARG A 29 -20.30 -20.94 -9.53
N ARG A 30 -19.67 -21.02 -10.71
CA ARG A 30 -19.06 -19.97 -11.58
C ARG A 30 -19.53 -18.49 -11.49
N GLY A 31 -20.78 -18.21 -11.11
CA GLY A 31 -21.26 -16.85 -10.87
C GLY A 31 -20.82 -16.26 -9.51
N GLN A 32 -20.61 -17.12 -8.50
CA GLN A 32 -20.07 -16.76 -7.19
C GLN A 32 -18.56 -16.58 -7.23
N ASP A 33 -17.84 -17.36 -8.05
CA ASP A 33 -16.38 -17.29 -8.17
C ASP A 33 -15.87 -15.90 -8.62
N HIS A 34 -16.57 -15.27 -9.58
CA HIS A 34 -16.20 -13.93 -10.06
C HIS A 34 -16.47 -12.82 -9.04
N GLN A 35 -17.58 -12.91 -8.30
CA GLN A 35 -17.89 -11.96 -7.24
C GLN A 35 -16.94 -12.14 -6.06
N TRP A 36 -16.67 -13.39 -5.68
CA TRP A 36 -15.70 -13.74 -4.65
C TRP A 36 -14.30 -13.21 -4.99
N SER A 37 -13.82 -13.44 -6.21
CA SER A 37 -12.51 -12.92 -6.65
C SER A 37 -12.45 -11.39 -6.60
N ARG A 38 -13.53 -10.69 -6.98
CA ARG A 38 -13.59 -9.22 -6.91
C ARG A 38 -13.62 -8.71 -5.48
N ASP A 39 -14.32 -9.38 -4.58
CA ASP A 39 -14.37 -9.01 -3.17
C ASP A 39 -12.99 -9.20 -2.52
N GLN A 40 -12.28 -10.30 -2.84
CA GLN A 40 -10.89 -10.51 -2.40
C GLN A 40 -9.93 -9.46 -2.96
N GLN A 41 -10.05 -9.12 -4.25
CA GLN A 41 -9.28 -8.03 -4.86
C GLN A 41 -9.54 -6.70 -4.14
N LEU A 42 -10.80 -6.37 -3.84
CA LEU A 42 -11.16 -5.13 -3.15
C LEU A 42 -10.53 -5.06 -1.76
N VAL A 43 -10.55 -6.15 -1.00
CA VAL A 43 -9.91 -6.22 0.32
C VAL A 43 -8.40 -6.01 0.21
N ALA A 44 -7.73 -6.73 -0.70
CA ALA A 44 -6.29 -6.59 -0.91
C ALA A 44 -5.88 -5.17 -1.36
N TYR A 45 -6.68 -4.55 -2.25
CA TYR A 45 -6.44 -3.17 -2.70
C TYR A 45 -6.65 -2.16 -1.57
N GLN A 46 -7.67 -2.34 -0.73
CA GLN A 46 -7.89 -1.49 0.44
C GLN A 46 -6.74 -1.60 1.44
N GLU A 47 -6.24 -2.80 1.68
CA GLU A 47 -5.11 -3.05 2.56
C GLU A 47 -3.84 -2.35 2.05
N LEU A 48 -3.50 -2.51 0.77
CA LEU A 48 -2.37 -1.82 0.13
C LEU A 48 -2.45 -0.31 0.26
N LEU A 49 -3.59 0.28 -0.10
CA LEU A 49 -3.79 1.73 -0.04
C LEU A 49 -3.80 2.23 1.41
N SER A 50 -4.27 1.43 2.37
CA SER A 50 -4.23 1.76 3.80
C SER A 50 -2.80 1.79 4.32
N HIS A 51 -1.99 0.77 4.01
CA HIS A 51 -0.57 0.73 4.38
C HIS A 51 0.20 1.90 3.78
N TYR A 52 -0.06 2.20 2.50
CA TYR A 52 0.50 3.37 1.84
C TYR A 52 0.19 4.68 2.59
N ALA A 53 -1.09 4.94 2.86
CA ALA A 53 -1.51 6.16 3.56
C ALA A 53 -0.89 6.27 4.97
N LYS A 54 -0.76 5.14 5.68
CA LYS A 54 -0.16 5.09 7.02
C LYS A 54 1.31 5.48 6.99
N PHE A 55 2.15 4.84 6.18
CA PHE A 55 3.58 5.16 6.19
C PHE A 55 3.84 6.58 5.68
N THR A 56 3.11 7.04 4.66
CA THR A 56 3.26 8.40 4.14
C THR A 56 2.95 9.46 5.21
N MET A 57 1.91 9.23 6.02
CA MET A 57 1.59 10.09 7.15
C MET A 57 2.67 10.03 8.24
N VAL A 58 3.20 8.85 8.55
CA VAL A 58 4.29 8.66 9.53
C VAL A 58 5.53 9.46 9.10
N ILE A 59 5.93 9.36 7.84
CA ILE A 59 7.10 10.06 7.30
C ILE A 59 6.85 11.57 7.22
N LYS A 60 5.69 12.03 6.72
CA LYS A 60 5.38 13.48 6.70
C LYS A 60 5.48 14.06 8.11
N ARG A 61 4.92 13.35 9.10
CA ARG A 61 4.96 13.77 10.49
C ARG A 61 6.38 13.73 11.07
N ALA A 62 7.21 12.79 10.64
CA ALA A 62 8.62 12.71 11.05
C ALA A 62 9.37 14.00 10.70
N HIS A 63 9.22 14.50 9.47
CA HIS A 63 9.83 15.77 9.04
C HIS A 63 9.19 16.98 9.73
N ALA A 64 7.86 17.00 9.85
CA ALA A 64 7.16 18.13 10.49
C ALA A 64 7.51 18.28 11.98
N ASP A 65 7.53 17.17 12.72
CA ASP A 65 7.79 17.14 14.17
C ASP A 65 9.28 17.00 14.50
N ARG A 66 10.15 16.90 13.48
CA ARG A 66 11.60 16.67 13.60
C ARG A 66 11.97 15.48 14.46
N ARG A 67 11.29 14.36 14.22
CA ARG A 67 11.40 13.16 15.04
C ARG A 67 11.79 11.95 14.19
N GLY A 68 12.40 10.97 14.84
CA GLY A 68 12.57 9.64 14.28
C GLY A 68 11.22 9.01 13.95
N TRP A 69 11.24 8.05 13.03
CA TRP A 69 10.06 7.34 12.59
C TRP A 69 10.34 5.84 12.56
N ASP A 70 9.27 5.07 12.71
CA ASP A 70 9.30 3.63 12.63
C ASP A 70 8.01 3.18 11.94
N TYR A 71 8.15 2.23 11.03
CA TYR A 71 7.05 1.67 10.27
C TYR A 71 7.39 0.24 9.88
N ASP A 72 6.39 -0.62 9.94
CA ASP A 72 6.55 -2.04 9.63
C ASP A 72 6.71 -2.25 8.11
N TRP A 73 7.95 -2.18 7.65
CA TRP A 73 8.33 -2.44 6.27
C TRP A 73 8.14 -3.90 5.85
N ALA A 74 8.18 -4.84 6.79
CA ALA A 74 7.92 -6.24 6.49
C ALA A 74 6.45 -6.43 6.12
N GLU A 75 5.54 -5.78 6.85
CA GLU A 75 4.11 -5.81 6.51
C GLU A 75 3.82 -5.12 5.18
N TRP A 76 4.51 -4.04 4.83
CA TRP A 76 4.43 -3.44 3.49
C TRP A 76 4.79 -4.42 2.38
N SER A 77 5.94 -5.09 2.49
CA SER A 77 6.36 -6.11 1.52
C SER A 77 5.39 -7.31 1.47
N ALA A 78 4.84 -7.72 2.62
CA ALA A 78 3.85 -8.78 2.69
C ALA A 78 2.56 -8.40 1.94
N VAL A 79 2.06 -7.17 2.12
CA VAL A 79 0.85 -6.69 1.44
C VAL A 79 1.06 -6.62 -0.08
N LEU A 80 2.20 -6.14 -0.57
CA LEU A 80 2.52 -6.17 -2.01
C LEU A 80 2.49 -7.60 -2.57
N THR A 81 3.03 -8.56 -1.80
CA THR A 81 3.01 -9.98 -2.17
C THR A 81 1.60 -10.56 -2.15
N ARG A 82 0.75 -10.21 -1.18
CA ARG A 82 -0.66 -10.64 -1.14
C ARG A 82 -1.44 -10.13 -2.35
N VAL A 83 -1.22 -8.87 -2.73
CA VAL A 83 -1.88 -8.28 -3.90
C VAL A 83 -1.45 -9.00 -5.18
N SER A 84 -0.18 -9.35 -5.35
CA SER A 84 0.30 -10.02 -6.57
C SER A 84 -0.30 -11.43 -6.78
N LEU A 85 -0.79 -12.08 -5.71
CA LEU A 85 -1.44 -13.39 -5.80
C LEU A 85 -2.87 -13.34 -6.36
N ILE A 86 -3.57 -12.22 -6.17
CA ILE A 86 -5.03 -12.11 -6.42
C ILE A 86 -5.33 -11.10 -7.55
N ALA A 87 -4.42 -10.14 -7.76
CA ALA A 87 -4.58 -9.09 -8.75
C ALA A 87 -4.43 -9.63 -10.19
N PRO A 88 -5.27 -9.16 -11.14
CA PRO A 88 -5.03 -9.39 -12.56
C PRO A 88 -3.67 -8.80 -12.99
N ALA A 89 -3.06 -9.37 -14.03
CA ALA A 89 -1.72 -8.99 -14.49
C ALA A 89 -1.56 -7.47 -14.75
N GLU A 90 -2.58 -6.80 -15.29
CA GLU A 90 -2.58 -5.35 -15.48
C GLU A 90 -2.40 -4.59 -14.15
N VAL A 91 -3.13 -5.01 -13.11
CA VAL A 91 -3.01 -4.39 -11.79
C VAL A 91 -1.69 -4.75 -11.14
N ALA A 92 -1.21 -5.99 -11.27
CA ALA A 92 0.08 -6.41 -10.73
C ALA A 92 1.25 -5.59 -11.30
N GLY A 93 1.23 -5.26 -12.60
CA GLY A 93 2.25 -4.39 -13.21
C GLY A 93 2.23 -2.96 -12.66
N GLU A 94 1.05 -2.42 -12.36
CA GLU A 94 0.90 -1.11 -11.73
C GLU A 94 1.29 -1.14 -10.25
N VAL A 95 1.09 -2.26 -9.55
CA VAL A 95 1.54 -2.47 -8.16
C VAL A 95 3.07 -2.47 -8.10
N ASP A 96 3.73 -3.16 -9.03
CA ASP A 96 5.20 -3.17 -9.13
C ASP A 96 5.75 -1.76 -9.43
N SER A 97 5.17 -1.07 -10.43
CA SER A 97 5.54 0.30 -10.78
C SER A 97 5.34 1.27 -9.60
N PHE A 98 4.24 1.11 -8.85
CA PHE A 98 3.97 1.87 -7.64
C PHE A 98 4.98 1.58 -6.53
N GLY A 99 5.28 0.30 -6.26
CA GLY A 99 6.29 -0.11 -5.29
C GLY A 99 7.67 0.51 -5.59
N GLN A 100 8.10 0.46 -6.86
CA GLN A 100 9.36 1.09 -7.28
C GLN A 100 9.36 2.62 -7.10
N SER A 101 8.23 3.30 -7.33
CA SER A 101 8.12 4.72 -7.03
C SER A 101 8.22 5.02 -5.53
N VAL A 102 7.61 4.17 -4.69
CA VAL A 102 7.70 4.28 -3.24
C VAL A 102 9.13 4.11 -2.78
N ASP A 103 9.85 3.10 -3.27
CA ASP A 103 11.26 2.88 -2.92
C ASP A 103 12.13 4.11 -3.24
N ARG A 104 11.99 4.69 -4.43
CA ARG A 104 12.72 5.92 -4.81
C ARG A 104 12.36 7.13 -3.96
N PHE A 105 11.08 7.25 -3.57
CA PHE A 105 10.66 8.27 -2.62
C PHE A 105 11.32 8.07 -1.25
N LEU A 106 11.35 6.84 -0.74
CA LEU A 106 11.95 6.51 0.55
C LEU A 106 13.46 6.72 0.57
N ASP A 107 14.14 6.41 -0.53
CA ASP A 107 15.56 6.75 -0.67
C ASP A 107 15.75 8.26 -0.45
N ARG A 108 14.94 9.10 -1.09
CA ARG A 108 15.02 10.56 -1.02
C ARG A 108 14.62 11.17 0.32
N VAL A 109 13.59 10.66 0.99
CA VAL A 109 13.03 11.30 2.19
C VAL A 109 13.43 10.64 3.50
N ALA A 110 13.91 9.40 3.45
CA ALA A 110 14.13 8.58 4.63
C ALA A 110 15.56 8.02 4.74
N ARG A 111 16.21 7.67 3.62
CA ARG A 111 17.60 7.17 3.63
C ARG A 111 18.63 8.28 3.48
N ASP A 112 18.38 9.20 2.54
CA ASP A 112 19.31 10.29 2.22
C ASP A 112 19.14 11.50 3.14
N VAL A 113 17.98 11.59 3.82
CA VAL A 113 17.60 12.75 4.65
C VAL A 113 17.21 12.29 6.05
N ASP A 114 17.90 12.83 7.06
CA ASP A 114 17.56 12.62 8.47
C ASP A 114 16.45 13.60 8.89
N PRO A 115 15.22 13.14 9.21
CA PRO A 115 14.12 14.03 9.59
C PRO A 115 14.35 14.80 10.89
N VAL A 116 15.28 14.37 11.75
CA VAL A 116 15.63 15.07 13.00
C VAL A 116 16.60 16.22 12.75
N ARG A 117 17.63 15.96 11.92
CA ARG A 117 18.72 16.92 11.68
C ARG A 117 18.45 17.85 10.50
N THR A 118 17.79 17.34 9.47
CA THR A 118 17.61 18.02 8.19
C THR A 118 16.18 17.77 7.67
N PRO A 119 15.13 18.20 8.40
CA PRO A 119 13.75 17.97 7.99
C PRO A 119 13.45 18.65 6.64
N LEU A 120 12.73 17.95 5.76
CA LEU A 120 12.20 18.55 4.54
C LEU A 120 11.07 19.53 4.87
N GLY A 121 11.05 20.65 4.17
CA GLY A 121 9.89 21.53 4.12
C GLY A 121 8.69 20.87 3.41
N GLU A 122 7.51 21.46 3.56
CA GLU A 122 6.29 20.92 2.94
C GLU A 122 6.38 20.83 1.41
N GLU A 123 6.97 21.84 0.78
CA GLU A 123 7.13 21.88 -0.67
C GLU A 123 8.13 20.83 -1.17
N GLU A 124 9.28 20.69 -0.50
CA GLU A 124 10.30 19.68 -0.84
C GLU A 124 9.74 18.26 -0.67
N PHE A 125 8.96 18.05 0.38
CA PHE A 125 8.28 16.77 0.61
C PHE A 125 7.21 16.50 -0.48
N ARG A 126 6.46 17.52 -0.88
CA ARG A 126 5.48 17.44 -1.98
C ARG A 126 6.18 17.10 -3.29
N GLU A 127 7.27 17.76 -3.62
CA GLU A 127 8.07 17.47 -4.82
C GLU A 127 8.64 16.05 -4.81
N ALA A 128 9.19 15.61 -3.67
CA ALA A 128 9.70 14.24 -3.52
C ALA A 128 8.59 13.19 -3.73
N SER A 129 7.35 13.50 -3.32
CA SER A 129 6.20 12.59 -3.44
C SER A 129 5.50 12.58 -4.81
N ALA A 130 5.86 13.50 -5.72
CA ALA A 130 5.10 13.73 -6.95
C ALA A 130 5.01 12.47 -7.85
N GLU A 131 6.11 11.73 -7.97
CA GLU A 131 6.13 10.49 -8.76
C GLU A 131 5.27 9.39 -8.16
N VAL A 132 5.27 9.27 -6.83
CA VAL A 132 4.44 8.30 -6.11
C VAL A 132 2.96 8.63 -6.26
N ALA A 133 2.60 9.91 -6.17
CA ALA A 133 1.24 10.37 -6.40
C ALA A 133 0.76 10.02 -7.82
N GLN A 134 1.62 10.20 -8.83
CA GLN A 134 1.31 9.83 -10.20
C GLN A 134 1.14 8.31 -10.37
N ALA A 135 2.06 7.51 -9.80
CA ALA A 135 1.97 6.05 -9.85
C ALA A 135 0.71 5.53 -9.13
N GLN A 136 0.32 6.15 -8.02
CA GLN A 136 -0.92 5.82 -7.32
C GLN A 136 -2.17 6.08 -8.18
N ILE A 137 -2.19 7.16 -8.98
CA ILE A 137 -3.30 7.43 -9.91
C ILE A 137 -3.41 6.31 -10.94
N CYS A 138 -2.28 5.88 -11.52
CA CYS A 138 -2.25 4.77 -12.49
C CYS A 138 -2.76 3.47 -11.86
N LEU A 139 -2.24 3.13 -10.68
CA LEU A 139 -2.64 1.95 -9.90
C LEU A 139 -4.13 1.95 -9.56
N VAL A 140 -4.66 3.06 -9.00
CA VAL A 140 -6.08 3.17 -8.65
C VAL A 140 -6.96 3.05 -9.90
N ASN A 141 -6.54 3.61 -11.02
CA ASN A 141 -7.29 3.48 -12.27
C ASN A 141 -7.29 2.04 -12.79
N ALA A 142 -6.17 1.30 -12.69
CA ALA A 142 -6.12 -0.12 -13.03
C ALA A 142 -7.01 -0.96 -12.10
N MET A 143 -6.96 -0.72 -10.79
CA MET A 143 -7.85 -1.36 -9.81
C MET A 143 -9.32 -1.10 -10.16
N ARG A 144 -9.70 0.15 -10.47
CA ARG A 144 -11.08 0.52 -10.86
C ARG A 144 -11.52 -0.20 -12.14
N ARG A 145 -10.65 -0.33 -13.15
CA ARG A 145 -10.94 -1.08 -14.37
C ARG A 145 -11.14 -2.56 -14.08
N SER A 146 -10.26 -3.15 -13.26
CA SER A 146 -10.33 -4.58 -12.88
C SER A 146 -11.64 -4.94 -12.17
N LEU A 147 -12.17 -4.01 -11.35
CA LEU A 147 -13.47 -4.14 -10.69
C LEU A 147 -14.65 -3.77 -11.61
N GLY A 148 -14.51 -3.85 -12.93
CA GLY A 148 -15.59 -3.62 -13.90
C GLY A 148 -16.01 -2.15 -14.06
N GLY A 149 -15.20 -1.21 -13.61
CA GLY A 149 -15.47 0.21 -13.76
C GLY A 149 -15.17 0.72 -15.18
N ARG A 150 -16.18 0.83 -16.04
CA ARG A 150 -16.13 1.69 -17.25
C ARG A 150 -16.26 3.19 -16.90
N ARG A 151 -15.62 3.61 -15.80
CA ARG A 151 -15.68 4.99 -15.31
C ARG A 151 -14.52 5.78 -15.91
N LYS A 152 -14.72 7.09 -16.11
CA LYS A 152 -13.62 7.98 -16.50
C LYS A 152 -12.44 7.81 -15.53
N ALA A 153 -11.23 7.75 -16.09
CA ALA A 153 -10.00 7.69 -15.31
C ALA A 153 -9.96 8.89 -14.35
N LEU A 154 -9.49 8.66 -13.12
CA LEU A 154 -9.13 9.76 -12.23
C LEU A 154 -7.95 10.49 -12.87
N ALA A 155 -8.08 11.80 -13.00
CA ALA A 155 -6.99 12.69 -13.40
C ALA A 155 -6.31 13.35 -12.20
N PHE A 156 -6.86 13.12 -11.01
CA PHE A 156 -6.37 13.66 -9.76
C PHE A 156 -6.29 12.55 -8.72
N TRP A 157 -5.36 12.71 -7.81
CA TRP A 157 -5.15 11.81 -6.71
C TRP A 157 -6.16 12.07 -5.58
N ILE A 158 -6.53 11.02 -4.83
CA ILE A 158 -7.46 11.11 -3.70
C ILE A 158 -6.81 10.46 -2.47
N GLY A 159 -6.48 11.28 -1.46
CA GLY A 159 -6.25 10.86 -0.08
C GLY A 159 -4.85 11.12 0.52
N GLY A 160 -4.70 12.15 1.37
CA GLY A 160 -3.65 12.27 2.39
C GLY A 160 -2.30 12.93 2.03
N SER A 161 -2.04 14.12 2.59
CA SER A 161 -0.72 14.79 2.77
C SER A 161 0.04 15.38 1.57
N HIS A 162 -0.24 15.01 0.31
CA HIS A 162 0.46 15.52 -0.89
C HIS A 162 -0.39 16.46 -1.78
N ALA A 163 -1.58 16.85 -1.31
CA ALA A 163 -2.45 17.76 -2.05
C ALA A 163 -1.80 19.15 -2.17
N GLY A 164 -1.24 19.46 -3.35
CA GLY A 164 -1.04 20.82 -3.81
C GLY A 164 -2.38 21.45 -4.26
N PRO A 165 -2.46 22.79 -4.37
CA PRO A 165 -3.71 23.48 -4.65
C PRO A 165 -4.28 23.03 -6.00
N GLU A 166 -5.56 22.65 -5.94
CA GLU A 166 -6.52 22.46 -7.04
C GLU A 166 -5.96 22.67 -8.45
N ILE A 167 -5.95 21.60 -9.26
CA ILE A 167 -6.13 21.78 -10.70
C ILE A 167 -7.55 22.33 -10.86
N ARG A 168 -7.68 23.67 -10.87
CA ARG A 168 -8.82 24.38 -11.45
C ARG A 168 -8.88 23.96 -12.91
N GLY A 169 -9.62 22.90 -13.18
CA GLY A 169 -10.18 22.66 -14.49
C GLY A 169 -11.10 23.84 -14.81
N SER A 170 -10.68 24.68 -15.75
CA SER A 170 -11.60 25.42 -16.59
C SER A 170 -12.59 24.42 -17.21
N LEU A 171 -13.87 24.66 -16.96
CA LEU A 171 -14.98 24.12 -17.73
C LEU A 171 -14.81 24.42 -19.22
#